data_AF-A0A0G0XB17-F1
#
_entry.id   AF-A0A0G0XB17-F1
#
_cell.length_a   1.000
_cell.length_b   1.000
_cell.length_c   1.000
_cell.angle_alpha   90.00
_cell.angle_beta   90.00
_cell.angle_gamma   90.00
#
_symmetry.space_group_name_H-M   'P 1'
#
loop_
_entity.id
_entity.type
_entity.pdbx_description
1 polymer ?
#
loop_
_entity_poly.entity_id
_entity_poly.type
_entity_poly.pdbx_seq_one_letter_code
_entity_poly.pdbx_strand_id
1 'polypeptide(L)'
;MDRLSSGEPFAPVIPRTIRTRYGYILANVRQAKLEEKSLTSPVNYCGAGGTTANCNLSSSIPEGVYVVNGPLNITGSGRFTFSDGTASNINNYVILASGEITIGKEIWVGNNSNALFASGADIRVLPNVGESDPESSTANLKGFYSADRNFIIESYKNCPAQDDKRLNIEGSIIANGGLSGGGVILDRSLCANLNKCPALSVKINPRLILSSPGILKVPSYIWKEVAP
;
A
#
# COMPACT_ATOMS: atom_id res chain seq x y z
N MET A 1 0.02 -1.28 -43.21
CA MET A 1 -0.98 -1.86 -42.31
C MET A 1 -0.47 -3.25 -41.94
N ASP A 2 -0.08 -3.42 -40.68
CA ASP A 2 -0.36 -4.57 -39.81
C ASP A 2 0.47 -4.37 -38.53
N ARG A 3 -0.18 -3.76 -37.54
CA ARG A 3 0.35 -3.54 -36.18
C ARG A 3 -0.36 -4.51 -35.24
N LEU A 4 0.02 -5.78 -35.27
CA LEU A 4 -0.46 -6.81 -34.34
C LEU A 4 0.67 -7.80 -34.03
N SER A 5 1.71 -7.32 -33.36
CA SER A 5 2.70 -8.16 -32.67
C SER A 5 3.68 -7.23 -31.95
N SER A 6 3.26 -6.65 -30.84
CA SER A 6 4.21 -6.23 -29.81
C SER A 6 4.74 -7.51 -29.19
N GLY A 7 5.74 -8.12 -29.83
CA GLY A 7 6.47 -9.26 -29.31
C GLY A 7 7.30 -8.80 -28.12
N GLU A 8 6.64 -8.58 -26.98
CA GLU A 8 7.33 -8.42 -25.70
C GLU A 8 7.95 -9.78 -25.35
N PRO A 9 9.29 -9.92 -25.36
CA PRO A 9 9.90 -11.19 -25.01
C PRO A 9 9.59 -11.52 -23.54
N PHE A 10 8.93 -12.66 -23.33
CA PHE A 10 8.59 -13.20 -22.02
C PHE A 10 9.88 -13.57 -21.26
N ALA A 11 10.17 -12.87 -20.16
CA ALA A 11 11.20 -13.32 -19.22
C ALA A 11 10.64 -14.48 -18.38
N PRO A 12 11.39 -15.59 -18.18
CA PRO A 12 10.93 -16.69 -17.35
C PRO A 12 10.63 -16.20 -15.93
N VAL A 13 9.53 -16.70 -15.35
CA VAL A 13 9.15 -16.41 -13.96
C VAL A 13 10.28 -16.86 -13.05
N ILE A 14 11.00 -15.92 -12.41
CA ILE A 14 11.97 -16.27 -11.37
C ILE A 14 11.18 -16.87 -10.22
N PRO A 15 11.36 -18.18 -9.92
CA PRO A 15 10.61 -18.83 -8.85
C PRO A 15 10.86 -18.11 -7.52
N ARG A 16 9.86 -18.08 -6.63
CA ARG A 16 9.96 -17.49 -5.29
C ARG A 16 10.25 -15.97 -5.29
N THR A 17 9.79 -15.25 -6.31
CA THR A 17 9.87 -13.78 -6.32
C THR A 17 8.48 -13.18 -6.15
N ILE A 18 8.26 -12.49 -5.03
CA ILE A 18 7.06 -11.66 -4.84
C ILE A 18 7.39 -10.24 -5.32
N ARG A 19 6.80 -9.82 -6.44
CA ARG A 19 7.11 -8.56 -7.12
C ARG A 19 6.60 -7.32 -6.37
N THR A 20 5.71 -7.51 -5.41
CA THR A 20 5.18 -6.42 -4.57
C THR A 20 5.97 -6.25 -3.27
N ARG A 21 6.94 -7.12 -2.99
CA ARG A 21 7.74 -7.07 -1.76
C ARG A 21 8.64 -5.82 -1.76
N TYR A 22 8.92 -5.27 -0.58
CA TYR A 22 9.71 -4.04 -0.44
C TYR A 22 11.03 -4.08 -1.22
N GLY A 23 11.82 -5.14 -1.01
CA GLY A 23 13.13 -5.25 -1.64
C GLY A 23 13.11 -5.38 -3.16
N TYR A 24 12.06 -6.00 -3.75
CA TYR A 24 11.93 -6.11 -5.21
C TYR A 24 11.59 -4.75 -5.81
N ILE A 25 10.60 -4.07 -5.22
CA ILE A 25 10.18 -2.75 -5.69
C ILE A 25 11.36 -1.77 -5.60
N LEU A 26 12.05 -1.70 -4.46
CA LEU A 26 13.20 -0.81 -4.28
C LEU A 26 14.33 -1.09 -5.29
N ALA A 27 14.62 -2.36 -5.58
CA ALA A 27 15.61 -2.72 -6.60
C ALA A 27 15.21 -2.18 -7.98
N ASN A 28 13.93 -2.31 -8.36
CA ASN A 28 13.42 -1.79 -9.63
C ASN A 28 13.41 -0.25 -9.68
N VAL A 29 13.06 0.45 -8.59
CA VAL A 29 13.17 1.92 -8.49
C VAL A 29 14.59 2.36 -8.87
N ARG A 30 15.59 1.73 -8.22
CA ARG A 30 17.01 2.06 -8.38
C ARG A 30 17.53 1.68 -9.76
N GLN A 31 17.15 0.51 -10.27
CA GLN A 31 17.52 0.06 -11.62
C GLN A 31 16.96 1.00 -12.69
N ALA A 32 15.72 1.45 -12.54
CA ALA A 32 15.08 2.42 -13.43
C ALA A 32 15.55 3.87 -13.22
N LYS A 33 16.42 4.12 -12.22
CA LYS A 33 16.91 5.45 -11.84
C LYS A 33 15.77 6.45 -11.56
N LEU A 34 14.68 5.97 -10.97
CA LEU A 34 13.58 6.82 -10.52
C LEU A 34 14.01 7.61 -9.29
N GLU A 35 13.49 8.83 -9.15
CA GLU A 35 13.75 9.68 -7.99
C GLU A 35 13.16 9.07 -6.70
N GLU A 36 14.01 8.82 -5.71
CA GLU A 36 13.60 8.45 -4.35
C GLU A 36 13.29 9.74 -3.55
N LYS A 37 12.01 10.00 -3.28
CA LYS A 37 11.56 11.16 -2.51
C LYS A 37 11.52 10.83 -1.00
N SER A 38 11.75 11.83 -0.17
CA SER A 38 11.52 11.74 1.27
C SER A 38 10.16 12.31 1.66
N LEU A 39 9.55 11.75 2.71
CA LEU A 39 8.31 12.27 3.29
C LEU A 39 8.55 13.50 4.19
N THR A 40 9.77 13.75 4.62
CA THR A 40 10.08 14.78 5.64
C THR A 40 10.99 15.90 5.13
N SER A 41 11.62 15.75 3.96
CA SER A 41 12.55 16.73 3.40
C SER A 41 12.53 16.70 1.86
N PRO A 42 12.64 17.84 1.16
CA PRO A 42 12.75 19.21 1.69
C PRO A 42 11.43 19.77 2.23
N VAL A 43 10.30 19.18 1.83
CA VAL A 43 8.97 19.50 2.34
C VAL A 43 8.54 18.42 3.32
N ASN A 44 7.99 18.82 4.46
CA ASN A 44 7.47 17.88 5.45
C ASN A 44 6.01 17.54 5.18
N TYR A 45 5.78 16.37 4.58
CA TYR A 45 4.45 15.83 4.28
C TYR A 45 3.81 15.11 5.47
N CYS A 46 4.58 14.88 6.53
CA CYS A 46 4.14 14.26 7.79
C CYS A 46 3.51 15.26 8.78
N GLY A 47 3.20 16.49 8.32
CA GLY A 47 2.70 17.58 9.15
C GLY A 47 3.83 18.44 9.73
N ALA A 48 3.47 19.58 10.33
CA ALA A 48 4.44 20.50 10.92
C ALA A 48 5.25 19.82 12.04
N GLY A 49 6.57 19.70 11.87
CA GLY A 49 7.44 18.98 12.81
C GLY A 49 7.25 17.46 12.84
N GLY A 50 6.44 16.90 11.94
CA GLY A 50 6.21 15.46 11.84
C GLY A 50 7.45 14.70 11.41
N THR A 51 7.56 13.45 11.86
CA THR A 51 8.64 12.54 11.47
C THR A 51 8.03 11.28 10.87
N THR A 52 8.83 10.40 10.28
CA THR A 52 8.32 9.10 9.82
C THR A 52 7.80 8.24 10.98
N ALA A 53 8.29 8.45 12.21
CA ALA A 53 7.79 7.77 13.41
C ALA A 53 6.51 8.39 14.00
N ASN A 54 6.10 9.57 13.56
CA ASN A 54 4.85 10.23 13.92
C ASN A 54 4.36 11.08 12.74
N CYS A 55 3.98 10.39 11.67
CA CYS A 55 3.68 10.98 10.39
C CYS A 55 2.19 11.26 10.26
N ASN A 56 1.75 12.48 10.57
CA ASN A 56 0.39 12.87 10.25
C ASN A 56 0.35 13.37 8.79
N LEU A 57 0.09 12.46 7.84
CA LEU A 57 -0.14 12.82 6.45
C LEU A 57 -1.34 13.78 6.38
N SER A 58 -1.05 15.07 6.25
CA SER A 58 -2.04 16.15 6.34
C SER A 58 -1.95 17.15 5.19
N SER A 59 -1.11 16.89 4.19
CA SER A 59 -0.95 17.72 2.99
C SER A 59 -0.96 16.85 1.72
N SER A 60 -1.37 17.42 0.60
CA SER A 60 -1.32 16.75 -0.70
C SER A 60 0.13 16.41 -1.03
N ILE A 61 0.49 15.13 -0.94
CA ILE A 61 1.81 14.69 -1.38
C ILE A 61 1.81 14.60 -2.92
N PRO A 62 2.87 15.04 -3.61
CA PRO A 62 3.02 14.83 -5.05
C PRO A 62 3.08 13.34 -5.40
N GLU A 63 2.77 12.99 -6.64
CA GLU A 63 3.00 11.61 -7.09
C GLU A 63 4.51 11.26 -7.09
N GLY A 64 4.81 9.97 -6.96
CA GLY A 64 6.18 9.47 -7.01
C GLY A 64 6.45 8.32 -6.05
N VAL A 65 7.75 8.03 -5.92
CA VAL A 65 8.29 6.99 -5.05
C VAL A 65 8.83 7.62 -3.78
N TYR A 66 8.31 7.22 -2.63
CA TYR A 66 8.72 7.64 -1.32
C TYR A 66 9.45 6.50 -0.62
N VAL A 67 10.68 6.74 -0.18
CA VAL A 67 11.50 5.74 0.51
C VAL A 67 11.77 6.19 1.94
N VAL A 68 11.40 5.33 2.89
CA VAL A 68 11.58 5.52 4.33
C VAL A 68 12.56 4.47 4.84
N ASN A 69 13.71 4.93 5.34
CA ASN A 69 14.74 4.09 5.96
C ASN A 69 14.42 3.86 7.44
N GLY A 70 13.38 3.07 7.71
CA GLY A 70 12.93 2.75 9.05
C GLY A 70 11.42 2.51 9.11
N PRO A 71 10.82 2.58 10.31
CA PRO A 71 9.37 2.51 10.46
C PRO A 71 8.69 3.76 9.92
N LEU A 72 7.46 3.58 9.44
CA LEU A 72 6.55 4.63 9.02
C LEU A 72 5.24 4.51 9.82
N ASN A 73 5.02 5.43 10.74
CA ASN A 73 3.80 5.51 11.53
C ASN A 73 2.93 6.62 11.00
N ILE A 74 1.91 6.28 10.21
CA ILE A 74 0.91 7.22 9.73
C ILE A 74 -0.10 7.46 10.85
N THR A 75 0.07 8.54 11.59
CA THR A 75 -0.72 8.88 12.78
C THR A 75 -1.77 9.95 12.49
N GLY A 76 -2.64 10.21 13.47
CA GLY A 76 -3.68 11.23 13.39
C GLY A 76 -5.10 10.65 13.29
N SER A 77 -6.10 11.52 13.30
CA SER A 77 -7.50 11.15 13.15
C SER A 77 -8.03 11.48 11.76
N GLY A 78 -9.16 10.85 11.40
CA GLY A 78 -9.86 11.10 10.15
C GLY A 78 -9.21 10.43 8.94
N ARG A 79 -9.18 11.16 7.83
CA ARG A 79 -8.90 10.63 6.49
C ARG A 79 -7.78 11.39 5.81
N PHE A 80 -6.87 10.65 5.20
CA PHE A 80 -5.93 11.16 4.21
C PHE A 80 -6.38 10.73 2.81
N THR A 81 -6.43 11.69 1.88
CA THR A 81 -6.81 11.42 0.49
C THR A 81 -5.66 11.81 -0.43
N PHE A 82 -5.17 10.86 -1.22
CA PHE A 82 -4.22 11.15 -2.29
C PHE A 82 -4.89 12.00 -3.37
N SER A 83 -4.16 12.97 -3.92
CA SER A 83 -4.65 13.80 -5.02
C SER A 83 -5.01 12.92 -6.22
N ASP A 84 -6.16 13.23 -6.85
CA ASP A 84 -6.59 12.52 -8.04
C ASP A 84 -5.83 13.00 -9.28
N GLY A 85 -5.46 12.07 -10.16
CA GLY A 85 -4.97 12.41 -11.49
C GLY A 85 -6.12 12.78 -12.43
N THR A 86 -5.88 12.59 -13.73
CA THR A 86 -6.92 12.65 -14.76
C THR A 86 -7.12 11.26 -15.37
N ALA A 87 -8.22 11.06 -16.10
CA ALA A 87 -8.47 9.79 -16.80
C ALA A 87 -7.31 9.38 -17.75
N SER A 88 -6.57 10.36 -18.28
CA SER A 88 -5.45 10.15 -19.20
C SER A 88 -4.08 10.18 -18.53
N ASN A 89 -4.00 10.59 -17.26
CA ASN A 89 -2.76 10.64 -16.49
C ASN A 89 -3.05 10.26 -15.04
N ILE A 90 -2.80 8.99 -14.71
CA ILE A 90 -3.10 8.41 -13.41
C ILE A 90 -1.95 8.72 -12.46
N ASN A 91 -2.24 9.35 -11.32
CA ASN A 91 -1.19 9.64 -10.33
C ASN A 91 -0.77 8.35 -9.61
N ASN A 92 0.54 8.12 -9.49
CA ASN A 92 1.06 6.91 -8.85
C ASN A 92 1.87 7.25 -7.59
N TYR A 93 1.46 6.66 -6.47
CA TYR A 93 2.11 6.80 -5.17
C TYR A 93 2.69 5.46 -4.74
N VAL A 94 4.01 5.39 -4.60
CA VAL A 94 4.71 4.18 -4.13
C VAL A 94 5.42 4.52 -2.83
N ILE A 95 4.95 3.99 -1.71
CA ILE A 95 5.49 4.27 -0.37
C ILE A 95 6.19 3.00 0.13
N LEU A 96 7.50 3.09 0.26
CA LEU A 96 8.38 2.00 0.66
C LEU A 96 8.97 2.30 2.03
N ALA A 97 8.73 1.44 3.01
CA ALA A 97 9.36 1.53 4.32
C ALA A 97 10.20 0.27 4.58
N SER A 98 11.46 0.45 4.96
CA SER A 98 12.32 -0.71 5.30
C SER A 98 11.89 -1.39 6.60
N GLY A 99 11.19 -0.66 7.48
CA GLY A 99 10.61 -1.18 8.73
C GLY A 99 9.09 -1.30 8.67
N GLU A 100 8.48 -1.43 9.86
CA GLU A 100 7.03 -1.56 10.02
C GLU A 100 6.27 -0.31 9.52
N ILE A 101 5.14 -0.53 8.84
CA ILE A 101 4.19 0.55 8.53
C ILE A 101 3.01 0.45 9.49
N THR A 102 2.80 1.47 10.31
CA THR A 102 1.60 1.60 11.14
C THR A 102 0.61 2.55 10.48
N ILE A 103 -0.62 2.12 10.27
CA ILE A 103 -1.72 2.88 9.67
C ILE A 103 -2.72 3.22 10.78
N GLY A 104 -2.68 4.47 11.23
CA GLY A 104 -3.54 5.01 12.29
C GLY A 104 -4.67 5.90 11.81
N LYS A 105 -4.85 6.09 10.48
CA LYS A 105 -5.93 6.87 9.89
C LYS A 105 -6.45 6.24 8.60
N GLU A 106 -7.60 6.69 8.10
CA GLU A 106 -8.12 6.22 6.82
C GLU A 106 -7.24 6.69 5.65
N ILE A 107 -7.07 5.83 4.65
CA ILE A 107 -6.29 6.09 3.45
C ILE A 107 -7.19 5.96 2.23
N TRP A 108 -7.37 7.07 1.52
CA TRP A 108 -8.26 7.16 0.38
C TRP A 108 -7.46 7.47 -0.88
N VAL A 109 -7.77 6.73 -1.93
CA VAL A 109 -7.17 6.88 -3.26
C VAL A 109 -8.30 7.19 -4.23
N GLY A 110 -8.15 8.28 -4.98
CA GLY A 110 -9.10 8.70 -6.00
C GLY A 110 -9.20 7.73 -7.20
N ASN A 111 -10.18 7.98 -8.07
CA ASN A 111 -10.51 7.11 -9.20
C ASN A 111 -9.51 7.21 -10.37
N ASN A 112 -8.62 8.20 -10.34
CA ASN A 112 -7.54 8.42 -11.29
C ASN A 112 -6.18 8.45 -10.57
N SER A 113 -6.08 7.72 -9.46
CA SER A 113 -4.82 7.53 -8.72
C SER A 113 -4.64 6.09 -8.28
N ASN A 114 -3.41 5.76 -7.90
CA ASN A 114 -3.02 4.47 -7.35
C ASN A 114 -2.04 4.67 -6.19
N ALA A 115 -2.20 3.92 -5.10
CA ALA A 115 -1.27 3.93 -3.98
C ALA A 115 -0.84 2.51 -3.64
N LEU A 116 0.47 2.30 -3.56
CA LEU A 116 1.10 1.10 -3.07
C LEU A 116 1.91 1.41 -1.83
N PHE A 117 1.72 0.60 -0.79
CA PHE A 117 2.49 0.58 0.43
C PHE A 117 3.23 -0.75 0.50
N ALA A 118 4.56 -0.73 0.57
CA ALA A 118 5.35 -1.92 0.82
C ALA A 118 6.25 -1.75 2.04
N SER A 119 6.14 -2.70 2.97
CA SER A 119 6.95 -2.76 4.18
C SER A 119 7.94 -3.91 4.11
N GLY A 120 9.20 -3.65 4.48
CA GLY A 120 10.21 -4.68 4.72
C GLY A 120 9.96 -5.51 6.00
N ALA A 121 8.91 -5.20 6.75
CA ALA A 121 8.49 -5.90 7.96
C ALA A 121 6.96 -6.13 7.94
N ASP A 122 6.26 -5.72 9.00
CA ASP A 122 4.81 -5.84 9.13
C ASP A 122 4.11 -4.55 8.67
N ILE A 123 2.84 -4.69 8.27
CA ILE A 123 1.90 -3.56 8.17
C ILE A 123 0.85 -3.75 9.26
N ARG A 124 0.67 -2.75 10.12
CA ARG A 124 -0.32 -2.75 11.21
C ARG A 124 -1.39 -1.72 10.95
N VAL A 125 -2.65 -2.11 11.02
CA VAL A 125 -3.80 -1.22 10.96
C VAL A 125 -4.35 -1.06 12.36
N LEU A 126 -4.24 0.14 12.91
CA LEU A 126 -4.66 0.42 14.27
C LEU A 126 -6.19 0.26 14.43
N PRO A 127 -6.68 -0.05 15.65
CA PRO A 127 -8.09 -0.35 15.89
C PRO A 127 -9.05 0.81 15.59
N ASN A 128 -8.55 2.06 15.63
CA ASN A 128 -9.33 3.27 15.36
C ASN A 128 -9.68 3.49 13.87
N VAL A 129 -9.00 2.78 12.96
CA VAL A 129 -9.22 2.86 11.51
C VAL A 129 -10.36 1.92 11.11
N GLY A 130 -11.42 2.44 10.51
CA GLY A 130 -12.61 1.66 10.19
C GLY A 130 -13.88 2.46 10.38
N GLU A 131 -15.00 1.77 10.24
CA GLU A 131 -16.35 2.33 10.38
C GLU A 131 -17.11 1.65 11.53
N SER A 132 -17.95 2.42 12.20
CA SER A 132 -18.82 1.93 13.30
C SER A 132 -20.21 1.52 12.81
N ASP A 133 -20.64 2.06 11.66
CA ASP A 133 -21.86 1.62 10.98
C ASP A 133 -21.70 0.21 10.40
N PRO A 134 -22.44 -0.80 10.90
CA PRO A 134 -22.35 -2.17 10.41
C PRO A 134 -22.76 -2.33 8.94
N GLU A 135 -23.61 -1.44 8.40
CA GLU A 135 -24.11 -1.50 7.03
C GLU A 135 -23.21 -0.76 6.03
N SER A 136 -22.23 0.01 6.51
CA SER A 136 -21.37 0.79 5.63
C SER A 136 -20.48 -0.12 4.78
N SER A 137 -20.55 0.12 3.47
CA SER A 137 -19.65 -0.49 2.46
C SER A 137 -18.55 0.46 2.01
N THR A 138 -18.46 1.66 2.60
CA THR A 138 -17.44 2.65 2.27
C THR A 138 -16.08 2.13 2.72
N ALA A 139 -15.10 2.11 1.81
CA ALA A 139 -13.76 1.68 2.14
C ALA A 139 -13.04 2.71 3.01
N ASN A 140 -12.39 2.22 4.07
CA ASN A 140 -11.54 3.02 4.96
C ASN A 140 -10.09 3.02 4.48
N LEU A 141 -9.68 1.96 3.78
CA LEU A 141 -8.36 1.82 3.16
C LEU A 141 -8.53 1.51 1.68
N LYS A 142 -7.89 2.30 0.82
CA LYS A 142 -7.82 2.08 -0.61
C LYS A 142 -6.36 1.98 -1.05
N GLY A 143 -6.01 0.92 -1.77
CA GLY A 143 -4.65 0.75 -2.31
C GLY A 143 -4.12 -0.69 -2.28
N PHE A 144 -2.85 -0.83 -2.61
CA PHE A 144 -2.08 -2.07 -2.44
C PHE A 144 -1.27 -2.00 -1.16
N TYR A 145 -1.38 -3.03 -0.35
CA TYR A 145 -0.60 -3.18 0.87
C TYR A 145 0.17 -4.49 0.80
N SER A 146 1.50 -4.41 0.79
CA SER A 146 2.39 -5.56 0.73
C SER A 146 3.33 -5.55 1.93
N ALA A 147 3.12 -6.48 2.85
CA ALA A 147 4.01 -6.70 3.98
C ALA A 147 4.95 -7.87 3.69
N ASP A 148 6.24 -7.71 3.95
CA ASP A 148 7.19 -8.80 3.81
C ASP A 148 6.91 -9.92 4.85
N ARG A 149 6.30 -9.58 5.99
CA ARG A 149 5.86 -10.53 7.04
C ARG A 149 4.33 -10.52 7.23
N ASN A 150 3.79 -9.75 8.17
CA ASN A 150 2.37 -9.81 8.53
C ASN A 150 1.61 -8.56 8.10
N PHE A 151 0.34 -8.73 7.72
CA PHE A 151 -0.62 -7.64 7.69
C PHE A 151 -1.57 -7.81 8.87
N ILE A 152 -1.44 -6.96 9.88
CA ILE A 152 -2.09 -7.12 11.18
C ILE A 152 -3.19 -6.06 11.30
N ILE A 153 -4.42 -6.52 11.52
CA ILE A 153 -5.56 -5.66 11.78
C ILE A 153 -5.86 -5.76 13.28
N GLU A 154 -5.50 -4.70 14.00
CA GLU A 154 -5.44 -4.75 15.46
C GLU A 154 -6.80 -4.52 16.12
N SER A 155 -6.86 -4.93 17.39
CA SER A 155 -7.98 -4.73 18.31
C SER A 155 -7.58 -3.89 19.51
N TYR A 156 -8.53 -3.11 20.05
CA TYR A 156 -8.39 -2.49 21.37
C TYR A 156 -8.38 -3.52 22.52
N LYS A 157 -8.86 -4.75 22.28
CA LYS A 157 -8.92 -5.86 23.25
C LYS A 157 -9.65 -5.51 24.54
N ASN A 158 -10.66 -4.65 24.45
CA ASN A 158 -11.36 -4.07 25.60
C ASN A 158 -12.88 -4.30 25.56
N CYS A 159 -13.35 -5.36 24.88
CA CYS A 159 -14.75 -5.76 24.95
C CYS A 159 -15.18 -6.09 26.40
N PRO A 160 -16.39 -5.68 26.83
CA PRO A 160 -17.43 -4.98 26.06
C PRO A 160 -17.35 -3.45 26.15
N ALA A 161 -16.31 -2.87 26.76
CA ALA A 161 -16.23 -1.43 27.01
C ALA A 161 -16.14 -0.59 25.72
N GLN A 162 -15.58 -1.16 24.65
CA GLN A 162 -15.49 -0.52 23.34
C GLN A 162 -15.48 -1.58 22.24
N ASP A 163 -16.37 -1.40 21.26
CA ASP A 163 -16.35 -2.19 20.03
C ASP A 163 -15.20 -1.75 19.14
N ASP A 164 -14.48 -2.70 18.56
CA ASP A 164 -13.62 -2.37 17.42
C ASP A 164 -14.46 -1.98 16.22
N LYS A 165 -13.86 -1.18 15.33
CA LYS A 165 -14.52 -0.80 14.09
C LYS A 165 -14.48 -1.93 13.07
N ARG A 166 -15.45 -1.98 12.16
CA ARG A 166 -15.34 -2.79 10.94
C ARG A 166 -14.30 -2.16 10.02
N LEU A 167 -13.39 -2.95 9.45
CA LEU A 167 -12.44 -2.46 8.46
C LEU A 167 -12.87 -2.85 7.04
N ASN A 168 -13.16 -1.86 6.21
CA ASN A 168 -13.43 -2.05 4.79
C ASN A 168 -12.19 -1.65 3.97
N ILE A 169 -11.65 -2.59 3.20
CA ILE A 169 -10.50 -2.37 2.31
C ILE A 169 -10.96 -2.52 0.87
N GLU A 170 -10.61 -1.55 0.03
CA GLU A 170 -10.78 -1.62 -1.42
C GLU A 170 -9.40 -1.67 -2.07
N GLY A 171 -8.98 -2.85 -2.53
CA GLY A 171 -7.66 -3.05 -3.11
C GLY A 171 -7.12 -4.45 -2.89
N SER A 172 -5.86 -4.55 -2.47
CA SER A 172 -5.20 -5.85 -2.28
C SER A 172 -4.26 -5.85 -1.10
N ILE A 173 -4.24 -6.99 -0.40
CA ILE A 173 -3.38 -7.25 0.76
C ILE A 173 -2.50 -8.43 0.41
N ILE A 174 -1.20 -8.25 0.57
CA ILE A 174 -0.19 -9.28 0.40
C ILE A 174 0.57 -9.36 1.71
N ALA A 175 0.55 -10.53 2.34
CA ALA A 175 1.37 -10.86 3.49
C ALA A 175 2.39 -11.92 3.08
N ASN A 176 3.44 -12.08 3.88
CA ASN A 176 4.57 -12.98 3.61
C ASN A 176 5.27 -12.67 2.28
N GLY A 177 5.36 -11.39 1.90
CA GLY A 177 6.06 -10.97 0.68
C GLY A 177 7.57 -11.30 0.69
N GLY A 178 8.16 -11.40 1.89
CA GLY A 178 9.54 -11.79 2.10
C GLY A 178 9.79 -13.29 1.96
N LEU A 179 8.72 -14.10 1.92
CA LEU A 179 8.76 -15.57 1.93
C LEU A 179 9.46 -16.18 3.16
N SER A 180 9.51 -15.43 4.26
CA SER A 180 10.10 -15.82 5.54
C SER A 180 9.07 -16.29 6.58
N GLY A 181 7.80 -16.40 6.18
CA GLY A 181 6.67 -16.64 7.08
C GLY A 181 5.92 -15.35 7.42
N GLY A 182 4.66 -15.51 7.84
CA GLY A 182 3.73 -14.43 8.15
C GLY A 182 2.37 -14.63 7.50
N GLY A 183 1.41 -13.78 7.84
CA GLY A 183 0.05 -13.88 7.31
C GLY A 183 -0.78 -12.62 7.51
N VAL A 184 -2.03 -12.69 7.06
CA VAL A 184 -3.04 -11.69 7.42
C VAL A 184 -3.59 -12.08 8.78
N ILE A 185 -3.39 -11.23 9.79
CA ILE A 185 -3.81 -11.45 11.17
C ILE A 185 -4.99 -10.51 11.46
N LEU A 186 -6.13 -11.06 11.82
CA LEU A 186 -7.34 -10.31 12.16
C LEU A 186 -7.62 -10.46 13.65
N ASP A 187 -7.24 -9.45 14.44
CA ASP A 187 -7.43 -9.46 15.89
C ASP A 187 -8.71 -8.74 16.33
N ARG A 188 -9.38 -8.02 15.41
CA ARG A 188 -10.58 -7.20 15.67
C ARG A 188 -11.68 -7.99 16.38
N SER A 189 -12.21 -7.41 17.44
CA SER A 189 -13.38 -7.88 18.18
C SER A 189 -14.49 -6.84 18.11
N LEU A 190 -15.50 -7.11 17.29
CA LEU A 190 -16.67 -6.22 17.10
C LEU A 190 -17.67 -6.25 18.27
N CYS A 191 -17.34 -6.92 19.37
CA CYS A 191 -18.19 -7.26 20.51
C CYS A 191 -19.69 -7.44 20.13
N ALA A 192 -20.55 -6.46 20.42
CA ALA A 192 -21.99 -6.55 20.21
C ALA A 192 -22.40 -6.53 18.72
N ASN A 193 -21.52 -6.06 17.84
CA ASN A 193 -21.74 -5.98 16.40
C ASN A 193 -21.23 -7.19 15.62
N LEU A 194 -20.63 -8.20 16.28
CA LEU A 194 -20.14 -9.42 15.63
C LEU A 194 -21.22 -10.15 14.82
N ASN A 195 -22.48 -10.08 15.26
CA ASN A 195 -23.62 -10.71 14.58
C ASN A 195 -24.21 -9.86 13.46
N LYS A 196 -23.75 -8.62 13.27
CA LYS A 196 -24.28 -7.68 12.26
C LYS A 196 -23.39 -7.54 11.05
N CYS A 197 -22.06 -7.58 11.24
CA CYS A 197 -21.12 -7.37 10.15
C CYS A 197 -19.80 -8.13 10.37
N PRO A 198 -19.04 -8.41 9.30
CA PRO A 198 -17.71 -8.98 9.43
C PRO A 198 -16.71 -7.91 9.91
N ALA A 199 -15.69 -8.33 10.67
CA ALA A 199 -14.64 -7.43 11.15
C ALA A 199 -13.73 -6.90 10.04
N LEU A 200 -13.60 -7.65 8.94
CA LEU A 200 -12.87 -7.27 7.74
C LEU A 200 -13.73 -7.55 6.50
N SER A 201 -13.79 -6.58 5.61
CA SER A 201 -14.37 -6.72 4.27
C SER A 201 -13.36 -6.26 3.24
N VAL A 202 -13.04 -7.11 2.27
CA VAL A 202 -12.09 -6.78 1.19
C VAL A 202 -12.83 -6.79 -0.14
N LYS A 203 -12.87 -5.64 -0.79
CA LYS A 203 -13.38 -5.46 -2.16
C LYS A 203 -12.19 -5.33 -3.11
N ILE A 204 -12.13 -6.20 -4.11
CA ILE A 204 -11.09 -6.11 -5.14
C ILE A 204 -11.36 -4.87 -5.99
N ASN A 205 -10.31 -4.12 -6.30
CA ASN A 205 -10.35 -3.04 -7.29
C ASN A 205 -9.35 -3.33 -8.41
N PRO A 206 -9.77 -3.99 -9.50
CA PRO A 206 -8.89 -4.37 -10.60
C PRO A 206 -8.23 -3.16 -11.28
N ARG A 207 -8.85 -1.97 -11.21
CA ARG A 207 -8.26 -0.74 -11.76
C ARG A 207 -6.88 -0.49 -11.17
N LEU A 208 -6.74 -0.64 -9.85
CA LEU A 208 -5.46 -0.44 -9.18
C LEU A 208 -4.39 -1.40 -9.74
N ILE A 209 -4.75 -2.64 -10.11
CA ILE A 209 -3.83 -3.62 -10.71
C ILE A 209 -3.44 -3.18 -12.12
N LEU A 210 -4.42 -2.77 -12.94
CA LEU A 210 -4.20 -2.40 -14.34
C LEU A 210 -3.45 -1.07 -14.49
N SER A 211 -3.68 -0.13 -13.58
CA SER A 211 -2.99 1.15 -13.50
C SER A 211 -1.74 1.10 -12.62
N SER A 212 -1.24 -0.10 -12.31
CA SER A 212 0.00 -0.25 -11.54
C SER A 212 1.19 0.33 -12.31
N PRO A 213 2.07 1.09 -11.65
CA PRO A 213 3.22 1.68 -12.30
C PRO A 213 4.16 0.58 -12.84
N GLY A 214 4.86 0.87 -13.94
CA GLY A 214 5.67 -0.11 -14.69
C GLY A 214 6.73 -0.84 -13.88
N ILE A 215 7.15 -0.25 -12.76
CA ILE A 215 8.03 -0.84 -11.74
C ILE A 215 7.50 -2.17 -11.14
N LEU A 216 6.18 -2.37 -11.12
CA LEU A 216 5.55 -3.63 -10.70
C LEU A 216 5.39 -4.62 -11.86
N LYS A 217 5.58 -4.17 -13.11
CA LYS A 217 5.48 -4.97 -14.32
C LYS A 217 6.82 -5.68 -14.59
N VAL A 218 6.79 -6.70 -15.45
CA VAL A 218 8.00 -7.40 -15.87
C VAL A 218 8.91 -6.40 -16.60
N PRO A 219 10.18 -6.23 -16.19
CA PRO A 219 11.11 -5.41 -16.97
C PRO A 219 11.36 -6.07 -18.32
N SER A 220 11.23 -5.30 -19.40
CA SER A 220 11.65 -5.73 -20.74
C SER A 220 13.16 -5.51 -20.87
N TYR A 221 13.89 -6.57 -21.22
CA TYR A 221 15.33 -6.47 -21.51
C TYR A 221 15.53 -6.36 -23.02
N ILE A 222 16.32 -5.37 -23.46
CA ILE A 222 16.81 -5.27 -24.83
C ILE A 222 18.16 -5.97 -24.87
N TRP A 223 18.24 -7.13 -25.51
CA TRP A 223 19.51 -7.78 -25.81
C TRP A 223 20.16 -7.07 -27.00
N LYS A 224 21.41 -6.62 -26.83
CA LYS A 224 22.26 -6.16 -27.94
C LYS A 224 23.33 -7.21 -28.16
N GLU A 225 23.31 -7.84 -29.32
CA GLU A 225 24.38 -8.72 -29.75
C GLU A 225 25.68 -7.90 -29.84
N VAL A 226 26.71 -8.33 -29.11
CA VAL A 226 28.06 -7.76 -29.25
C VAL A 226 28.77 -8.68 -30.23
N ALA A 227 29.23 -8.13 -31.36
CA ALA A 227 29.95 -8.90 -32.37
C ALA A 227 31.16 -9.61 -31.74
N PRO A 228 31.49 -10.84 -32.20
CA PRO A 228 32.51 -11.69 -31.60
C PRO A 228 33.92 -11.08 -31.60
#